data_AF-A0A2W1BV58-F1
#
_entry.id   AF-A0A2W1BV58-F1
#
_cell.length_a   1.000
_cell.length_b   1.000
_cell.length_c   1.000
_cell.angle_alpha   90.00
_cell.angle_beta   90.00
_cell.angle_gamma   90.00
#
_symmetry.space_group_name_H-M   'P 1'
#
loop_
_entity.id
_entity.type
_entity.pdbx_description
1 polymer ?
#
loop_
_entity_poly.entity_id
_entity_poly.type
_entity_poly.pdbx_seq_one_letter_code
_entity_poly.pdbx_strand_id
1 'polypeptide(L)'
;METLPLSNAPKSSFSSNVIDKDVQAIFYPLNVMSVLLLHPKYVIKNNKITPLSNVIKIFSACVTTLYLCQHAHKFFSVVLDDNIRRIQPVSYLYYATGSDLLFLTWGFIMNCAGNIIYTKKYVAFILKFQESHRFLGSACFKRFIIVNWLSIISMFGYFISSCIYTYFTFFHPPWGTIFHMMVLANLDADAVYACRLILLISEQFIQWNERALLLKENGEDKDYCRKMFETYGQILKCYKIYRNTMQFMVSRILGFLMIISCL
;
A
#
# COMPACT_ATOMS: atom_id res chain seq x y z
N MET A 1 30.58 -30.04 7.35
CA MET A 1 29.65 -28.93 7.08
C MET A 1 30.26 -28.12 5.95
N GLU A 2 30.03 -28.57 4.71
CA GLU A 2 30.62 -27.95 3.51
C GLU A 2 29.95 -26.62 3.22
N THR A 3 30.76 -25.56 3.16
CA THR A 3 30.37 -24.23 2.73
C THR A 3 30.16 -24.25 1.21
N LEU A 4 28.90 -24.37 0.80
CA LEU A 4 28.50 -24.22 -0.60
C LEU A 4 28.98 -22.87 -1.14
N PRO A 5 29.71 -22.84 -2.27
CA PRO A 5 30.18 -21.61 -2.87
C PRO A 5 28.98 -20.76 -3.28
N LEU A 6 28.99 -19.49 -2.86
CA LEU A 6 28.07 -18.44 -3.31
C LEU A 6 28.20 -18.31 -4.84
N SER A 7 27.38 -19.10 -5.53
CA SER A 7 27.17 -19.06 -6.96
C SER A 7 26.90 -17.62 -7.38
N ASN A 8 27.71 -17.13 -8.32
CA ASN A 8 27.53 -15.87 -9.02
C ASN A 8 26.14 -15.86 -9.66
N ALA A 9 25.15 -15.37 -8.93
CA ALA A 9 23.79 -15.24 -9.42
C ALA A 9 23.85 -14.45 -10.74
N PRO A 10 23.34 -14.99 -11.85
CA PRO A 10 23.36 -14.30 -13.12
C PRO A 10 22.68 -12.94 -12.91
N LYS A 11 23.36 -11.87 -13.34
CA LYS A 11 22.73 -10.56 -13.56
C LYS A 11 21.63 -10.80 -14.59
N SER A 12 20.45 -11.23 -14.14
CA SER A 12 19.26 -11.32 -14.97
C SER A 12 18.99 -9.91 -15.42
N SER A 13 19.37 -9.61 -16.65
CA SER A 13 19.08 -8.35 -17.31
C SER A 13 17.56 -8.23 -17.32
N PHE A 14 17.00 -7.47 -16.37
CA PHE A 14 15.63 -6.95 -16.44
C PHE A 14 15.56 -5.93 -17.60
N SER A 15 15.86 -6.36 -18.81
CA SER A 15 16.12 -5.50 -19.97
C SER A 15 14.86 -4.91 -20.56
N SER A 16 13.67 -5.37 -20.12
CA SER A 16 12.41 -4.71 -20.41
C SER A 16 11.56 -4.65 -19.16
N ASN A 17 11.49 -3.47 -18.52
CA ASN A 17 10.46 -3.15 -17.50
C ASN A 17 9.06 -3.01 -18.16
N VAL A 18 8.79 -3.78 -19.21
CA VAL A 18 7.57 -3.74 -20.00
C VAL A 18 6.53 -4.61 -19.33
N ILE A 19 5.38 -4.00 -19.09
CA ILE A 19 4.24 -4.63 -18.45
C ILE A 19 3.21 -5.06 -19.49
N ASP A 20 2.64 -6.25 -19.31
CA ASP A 20 1.52 -6.72 -20.13
C ASP A 20 0.24 -5.96 -19.78
N LYS A 21 -0.59 -5.65 -20.78
CA LYS A 21 -1.77 -4.76 -20.60
C LYS A 21 -2.76 -5.28 -19.54
N ASP A 22 -2.90 -6.58 -19.47
CA ASP A 22 -3.67 -7.35 -18.49
C ASP A 22 -3.13 -7.16 -17.07
N VAL A 23 -1.82 -7.29 -16.86
CA VAL A 23 -1.20 -6.99 -15.56
C VAL A 23 -1.32 -5.51 -15.22
N GLN A 24 -1.11 -4.63 -16.20
CA GLN A 24 -1.32 -3.20 -16.01
C GLN A 24 -2.76 -2.90 -15.56
N ALA A 25 -3.77 -3.51 -16.17
CA ALA A 25 -5.18 -3.31 -15.80
C ALA A 25 -5.50 -3.79 -14.36
N ILE A 26 -4.82 -4.83 -13.87
CA ILE A 26 -4.94 -5.31 -12.48
C ILE A 26 -4.42 -4.26 -11.48
N PHE A 27 -3.25 -3.68 -11.77
CA PHE A 27 -2.57 -2.75 -10.85
C PHE A 27 -2.99 -1.28 -11.04
N TYR A 28 -3.57 -0.93 -12.18
CA TYR A 28 -3.94 0.45 -12.50
C TYR A 28 -4.88 1.09 -11.47
N PRO A 29 -5.95 0.44 -10.99
CA PRO A 29 -6.84 1.05 -9.99
C PRO A 29 -6.08 1.35 -8.69
N LEU A 30 -5.25 0.41 -8.24
CA LEU A 30 -4.43 0.58 -7.02
C LEU A 30 -3.42 1.72 -7.18
N ASN A 31 -2.83 1.88 -8.37
CA ASN A 31 -1.94 2.99 -8.67
C ASN A 31 -2.70 4.33 -8.67
N VAL A 32 -3.89 4.39 -9.30
CA VAL A 32 -4.76 5.59 -9.29
C VAL A 32 -5.08 6.02 -7.86
N MET A 33 -5.47 5.08 -7.00
CA MET A 33 -5.73 5.35 -5.58
C MET A 33 -4.54 6.01 -4.89
N SER A 34 -3.33 5.46 -5.08
CA SER A 34 -2.11 6.02 -4.47
C SER A 34 -1.72 7.39 -5.02
N VAL A 35 -1.99 7.65 -6.31
CA VAL A 35 -1.73 8.95 -6.95
C VAL A 35 -2.71 10.01 -6.45
N LEU A 36 -4.01 9.68 -6.34
CA LEU A 36 -5.03 10.59 -5.82
C LEU A 36 -4.73 11.04 -4.38
N LEU A 37 -4.12 10.15 -3.59
CA LEU A 37 -3.74 10.41 -2.20
C LEU A 37 -2.28 10.88 -2.06
N LEU A 38 -1.68 11.36 -3.17
CA LEU A 38 -0.36 11.99 -3.23
C LEU A 38 0.81 11.12 -2.70
N HIS A 39 0.65 9.79 -2.72
CA HIS A 39 1.68 8.84 -2.25
C HIS A 39 1.96 7.73 -3.28
N PRO A 40 2.31 8.06 -4.54
CA PRO A 40 2.56 7.03 -5.54
C PRO A 40 3.65 6.05 -5.07
N LYS A 41 3.41 4.73 -5.21
CA LYS A 41 4.40 3.70 -4.82
C LYS A 41 5.38 3.36 -5.96
N TYR A 42 4.92 3.51 -7.19
CA TYR A 42 5.66 3.34 -8.45
C TYR A 42 4.99 4.16 -9.55
N VAL A 43 5.58 4.22 -10.75
CA VAL A 43 4.98 4.92 -11.90
C VAL A 43 4.83 3.95 -13.06
N ILE A 44 3.61 3.84 -13.61
CA ILE A 44 3.34 3.17 -14.87
C ILE A 44 3.19 4.23 -15.96
N LYS A 45 4.10 4.25 -16.94
CA LYS A 45 4.04 5.15 -18.10
C LYS A 45 4.46 4.39 -19.36
N ASN A 46 3.66 4.49 -20.43
CA ASN A 46 3.95 3.86 -21.74
C ASN A 46 4.23 2.34 -21.63
N ASN A 47 3.36 1.61 -20.93
CA ASN A 47 3.51 0.17 -20.62
C ASN A 47 4.83 -0.18 -19.91
N LYS A 48 5.52 0.79 -19.31
CA LYS A 48 6.72 0.56 -18.52
C LYS A 48 6.46 0.92 -17.07
N ILE A 49 6.94 0.07 -16.17
CA ILE A 49 6.98 0.38 -14.75
C ILE A 49 8.34 0.91 -14.36
N THR A 50 8.35 2.00 -13.60
CA THR A 50 9.58 2.62 -13.12
C THR A 50 9.45 2.94 -11.63
N PRO A 51 10.57 2.85 -10.88
CA PRO A 51 10.60 3.35 -9.52
C PRO A 51 10.39 4.86 -9.49
N LEU A 52 10.00 5.40 -8.34
CA LEU A 52 9.80 6.84 -8.18
C LEU A 52 11.08 7.62 -8.52
N SER A 53 10.92 8.71 -9.29
CA SER A 53 11.98 9.67 -9.55
C SER A 53 12.33 10.44 -8.26
N ASN A 54 13.53 11.02 -8.20
CA ASN A 54 13.94 11.81 -7.03
C ASN A 54 13.05 13.04 -6.82
N VAL A 55 12.53 13.64 -7.90
CA VAL A 55 11.59 14.77 -7.81
C VAL A 55 10.30 14.37 -7.08
N ILE A 56 9.71 13.22 -7.42
CA ILE A 56 8.49 12.74 -6.75
C ILE A 56 8.77 12.41 -5.27
N LYS A 57 9.95 11.86 -4.96
CA LYS A 57 10.35 11.60 -3.56
C LYS A 57 10.48 12.89 -2.75
N ILE A 58 11.13 13.91 -3.30
CA ILE A 58 11.26 15.23 -2.66
C ILE A 58 9.87 15.85 -2.48
N PHE A 59 9.03 15.81 -3.51
CA PHE A 59 7.66 16.30 -3.42
C PHE A 59 6.87 15.59 -2.31
N SER A 60 6.95 14.26 -2.23
CA SER A 60 6.31 13.48 -1.17
C SER A 60 6.84 13.85 0.22
N ALA A 61 8.16 14.06 0.37
CA ALA A 61 8.75 14.52 1.63
C ALA A 61 8.30 15.94 2.01
N CYS A 62 8.15 16.84 1.03
CA CYS A 62 7.60 18.19 1.26
C CYS A 62 6.14 18.12 1.73
N VAL A 63 5.30 17.31 1.07
CA VAL A 63 3.89 17.10 1.48
C VAL A 63 3.83 16.52 2.90
N THR A 64 4.68 15.56 3.24
CA THR A 64 4.82 15.04 4.60
C THR A 64 5.22 16.12 5.60
N THR A 65 6.17 16.98 5.27
CA THR A 65 6.62 18.03 6.18
C THR A 65 5.50 19.05 6.43
N LEU A 66 4.80 19.49 5.36
CA LEU A 66 3.65 20.38 5.49
C LEU A 66 2.54 19.76 6.35
N TYR A 67 2.28 18.48 6.18
CA TYR A 67 1.34 17.73 7.00
C TYR A 67 1.72 17.74 8.48
N LEU A 68 2.99 17.44 8.81
CA LEU A 68 3.49 17.47 10.19
C LEU A 68 3.38 18.86 10.81
N CYS A 69 3.72 19.92 10.06
CA CYS A 69 3.58 21.30 10.52
C CYS A 69 2.12 21.66 10.81
N GLN A 70 1.18 21.27 9.95
CA GLN A 70 -0.24 21.55 10.16
C GLN A 70 -0.79 20.82 11.39
N HIS A 71 -0.36 19.58 11.60
CA HIS A 71 -0.74 18.79 12.77
C HIS A 71 -0.16 19.35 14.08
N ALA A 72 1.11 19.76 14.06
CA ALA A 72 1.73 20.44 15.18
C ALA A 72 1.00 21.76 15.49
N HIS A 73 0.69 22.57 14.48
CA HIS A 73 -0.08 23.80 14.64
C HIS A 73 -1.45 23.53 15.27
N LYS A 74 -2.20 22.53 14.78
CA LYS A 74 -3.50 22.16 15.35
C LYS A 74 -3.37 21.75 16.82
N PHE A 75 -2.37 20.94 17.15
CA PHE A 75 -2.11 20.54 18.53
C PHE A 75 -1.84 21.75 19.44
N PHE A 76 -0.94 22.64 19.04
CA PHE A 76 -0.66 23.86 19.81
C PHE A 76 -1.89 24.76 19.93
N SER A 77 -2.71 24.89 18.87
CA SER A 77 -3.94 25.67 18.94
C SER A 77 -4.94 25.10 19.95
N VAL A 78 -5.06 23.78 20.07
CA VAL A 78 -5.95 23.14 21.04
C VAL A 78 -5.40 23.26 22.46
N VAL A 79 -4.09 23.11 22.63
CA VAL A 79 -3.43 23.16 23.94
C VAL A 79 -3.39 24.58 24.52
N LEU A 80 -3.26 25.59 23.67
CA LEU A 80 -3.16 27.00 24.07
C LEU A 80 -4.52 27.74 24.12
N ASP A 81 -5.62 27.12 23.68
CA ASP A 81 -6.95 27.74 23.72
C ASP A 81 -7.56 27.69 25.13
N ASP A 82 -7.56 28.84 25.80
CA ASP A 82 -8.11 29.03 27.15
C ASP A 82 -9.62 28.70 27.24
N ASN A 83 -10.38 28.81 26.15
CA ASN A 83 -11.81 28.50 26.16
C ASN A 83 -12.05 27.00 26.25
N ILE A 84 -11.30 26.21 25.47
CA ILE A 84 -11.38 24.74 25.49
C ILE A 84 -10.98 24.21 26.87
N ARG A 85 -9.96 24.82 27.48
CA ARG A 85 -9.49 24.49 28.83
C ARG A 85 -10.54 24.69 29.93
N ARG A 86 -11.53 25.57 29.73
CA ARG A 86 -12.58 25.86 30.73
C ARG A 86 -13.82 24.95 30.65
N ILE A 87 -14.12 24.36 29.49
CA ILE A 87 -15.46 23.80 29.19
C ILE A 87 -15.55 22.27 29.43
N GLN A 88 -14.44 21.52 29.49
CA GLN A 88 -14.47 20.04 29.58
C GLN A 88 -13.59 19.46 30.70
N PRO A 89 -13.78 18.18 31.10
CA PRO A 89 -12.78 17.43 31.87
C PRO A 89 -11.51 17.28 31.02
N VAL A 90 -10.65 18.28 31.15
CA VAL A 90 -9.48 18.61 30.33
C VAL A 90 -8.54 17.41 30.14
N SER A 91 -8.45 16.46 31.07
CA SER A 91 -7.48 15.37 30.97
C SER A 91 -7.71 14.43 29.77
N TYR A 92 -8.96 14.01 29.52
CA TYR A 92 -9.24 12.99 28.49
C TYR A 92 -9.06 13.55 27.07
N LEU A 93 -9.59 14.73 26.78
CA LEU A 93 -9.52 15.32 25.43
C LEU A 93 -8.07 15.60 25.01
N TYR A 94 -7.22 16.03 25.95
CA TYR A 94 -5.81 16.30 25.69
C TYR A 94 -5.03 15.02 25.46
N TYR A 95 -5.30 13.98 26.27
CA TYR A 95 -4.73 12.66 26.06
C TYR A 95 -5.12 12.08 24.70
N ALA A 96 -6.41 12.14 24.34
CA ALA A 96 -6.91 11.66 23.05
C ALA A 96 -6.29 12.43 21.89
N THR A 97 -6.30 13.77 21.93
CA THR A 97 -5.73 14.61 20.86
C THR A 97 -4.22 14.41 20.72
N GLY A 98 -3.50 14.28 21.84
CA GLY A 98 -2.06 13.99 21.84
C GLY A 98 -1.75 12.61 21.28
N SER A 99 -2.52 11.60 21.67
CA SER A 99 -2.38 10.22 21.15
C SER A 99 -2.68 10.16 19.65
N ASP A 100 -3.75 10.83 19.19
CA ASP A 100 -4.11 10.93 17.78
C ASP A 100 -3.02 11.63 16.98
N LEU A 101 -2.48 12.74 17.48
CA LEU A 101 -1.36 13.44 16.85
C LEU A 101 -0.16 12.51 16.68
N LEU A 102 0.26 11.86 17.76
CA LEU A 102 1.38 10.95 17.79
C LEU A 102 1.18 9.80 16.79
N PHE A 103 0.01 9.16 16.83
CA PHE A 103 -0.31 8.04 15.95
C PHE A 103 -0.33 8.43 14.46
N LEU A 104 -0.99 9.53 14.13
CA LEU A 104 -1.14 9.98 12.75
C LEU A 104 0.18 10.50 12.17
N THR A 105 0.95 11.27 12.94
CA THR A 105 2.26 11.78 12.50
C THR A 105 3.25 10.63 12.27
N TRP A 106 3.29 9.67 13.18
CA TRP A 106 4.11 8.46 13.04
C TRP A 106 3.70 7.64 11.82
N GLY A 107 2.40 7.37 11.65
CA GLY A 107 1.87 6.64 10.50
C GLY A 107 2.26 7.29 9.17
N PHE A 108 2.17 8.62 9.08
CA PHE A 108 2.51 9.35 7.85
C PHE A 108 4.01 9.34 7.55
N ILE A 109 4.86 9.52 8.57
CA ILE A 109 6.32 9.41 8.42
C ILE A 109 6.69 8.01 7.92
N MET A 110 6.11 6.98 8.52
CA MET A 110 6.35 5.59 8.16
C MET A 110 5.89 5.27 6.74
N ASN A 111 4.74 5.80 6.32
CA ASN A 111 4.25 5.63 4.96
C ASN A 111 5.19 6.31 3.93
N CYS A 112 5.56 7.56 4.18
CA CYS A 112 6.49 8.30 3.33
C CYS A 112 7.85 7.58 3.20
N ALA A 113 8.45 7.20 4.33
CA ALA A 113 9.69 6.46 4.36
C ALA A 113 9.56 5.10 3.64
N GLY A 114 8.46 4.38 3.86
CA GLY A 114 8.16 3.11 3.21
C GLY A 114 8.08 3.25 1.68
N ASN A 115 7.37 4.25 1.18
CA ASN A 115 7.23 4.49 -0.25
C ASN A 115 8.58 4.85 -0.91
N ILE A 116 9.42 5.64 -0.22
CA ILE A 116 10.76 6.00 -0.69
C ILE A 116 11.70 4.77 -0.72
N ILE A 117 11.75 4.00 0.38
CA ILE A 117 12.68 2.88 0.57
C ILE A 117 12.27 1.68 -0.30
N TYR A 118 10.98 1.37 -0.38
CA TYR A 118 10.48 0.14 -1.00
C TYR A 118 10.04 0.30 -2.45
N THR A 119 10.17 1.48 -3.08
CA THR A 119 9.77 1.68 -4.49
C THR A 119 10.35 0.61 -5.43
N LYS A 120 11.64 0.27 -5.28
CA LYS A 120 12.28 -0.77 -6.12
C LYS A 120 11.69 -2.17 -5.86
N LYS A 121 11.26 -2.46 -4.64
CA LYS A 121 10.65 -3.74 -4.28
C LYS A 121 9.23 -3.86 -4.85
N TYR A 122 8.46 -2.77 -4.88
CA TYR A 122 7.15 -2.76 -5.54
C TYR A 122 7.25 -3.01 -7.05
N VAL A 123 8.25 -2.41 -7.71
CA VAL A 123 8.52 -2.71 -9.13
C VAL A 123 8.88 -4.18 -9.33
N ALA A 124 9.82 -4.71 -8.52
CA ALA A 124 10.20 -6.11 -8.59
C ALA A 124 9.02 -7.06 -8.32
N PHE A 125 8.13 -6.71 -7.38
CA PHE A 125 6.90 -7.44 -7.09
C PHE A 125 6.03 -7.55 -8.34
N ILE A 126 5.75 -6.44 -9.03
CA ILE A 126 4.88 -6.43 -10.22
C ILE A 126 5.49 -7.24 -11.36
N LEU A 127 6.80 -7.12 -11.59
CA LEU A 127 7.48 -7.90 -12.63
C LEU A 127 7.46 -9.40 -12.34
N LYS A 128 7.62 -9.79 -11.07
CA LYS A 128 7.54 -11.19 -10.64
C LYS A 128 6.12 -11.74 -10.72
N PHE A 129 5.14 -10.92 -10.36
CA PHE A 129 3.72 -11.22 -10.51
C PHE A 129 3.33 -11.43 -11.97
N GLN A 130 3.89 -10.63 -12.89
CA GLN A 130 3.65 -10.77 -14.32
C GLN A 130 4.20 -12.09 -14.87
N GLU A 131 5.39 -12.49 -14.44
CA GLU A 131 6.01 -13.76 -14.85
C GLU A 131 5.12 -14.96 -14.48
N SER A 132 4.57 -14.98 -13.26
CA SER A 132 3.61 -16.02 -12.85
C SER A 132 2.28 -15.90 -13.59
N HIS A 133 1.78 -14.68 -13.81
CA HIS A 133 0.52 -14.43 -14.50
C HIS A 133 0.53 -14.92 -15.95
N ARG A 134 1.62 -14.67 -16.70
CA ARG A 134 1.78 -15.13 -18.09
C ARG A 134 1.61 -16.64 -18.24
N PHE A 135 2.08 -17.39 -17.26
CA PHE A 135 1.96 -18.85 -17.26
C PHE A 135 0.56 -19.30 -16.82
N LEU A 136 0.00 -18.71 -15.75
CA LEU A 136 -1.32 -19.05 -15.19
C LEU A 136 -2.53 -18.54 -15.99
N GLY A 137 -2.32 -17.64 -16.97
CA GLY A 137 -3.38 -17.12 -17.82
C GLY A 137 -4.28 -16.07 -17.14
N SER A 138 -5.16 -15.45 -17.93
CA SER A 138 -5.85 -14.21 -17.57
C SER A 138 -7.32 -14.34 -17.17
N ALA A 139 -7.92 -15.53 -17.27
CA ALA A 139 -9.38 -15.73 -17.21
C ALA A 139 -10.03 -15.17 -15.93
N CYS A 140 -9.45 -15.42 -14.76
CA CYS A 140 -10.09 -15.07 -13.47
C CYS A 140 -9.85 -13.61 -13.03
N PHE A 141 -8.93 -12.88 -13.66
CA PHE A 141 -8.52 -11.55 -13.15
C PHE A 141 -9.48 -10.42 -13.52
N LYS A 142 -10.42 -10.63 -14.46
CA LYS A 142 -11.45 -9.63 -14.80
C LYS A 142 -12.32 -9.28 -13.60
N ARG A 143 -12.73 -10.28 -12.82
CA ARG A 143 -13.51 -10.08 -11.59
C ARG A 143 -12.71 -9.26 -10.57
N PHE A 144 -11.42 -9.56 -10.42
CA PHE A 144 -10.54 -8.84 -9.50
C PHE A 144 -10.40 -7.36 -9.87
N ILE A 145 -10.28 -7.03 -11.15
CA ILE A 145 -10.21 -5.64 -11.65
C ILE A 145 -11.49 -4.87 -11.26
N ILE A 146 -12.67 -5.45 -11.49
CA ILE A 146 -13.96 -4.83 -11.16
C ILE A 146 -14.06 -4.60 -9.65
N VAL A 147 -13.73 -5.60 -8.84
CA VAL A 147 -13.78 -5.49 -7.37
C VAL A 147 -12.81 -4.42 -6.85
N ASN A 148 -11.63 -4.26 -7.46
CA ASN A 148 -10.71 -3.17 -7.10
C ASN A 148 -11.29 -1.79 -7.38
N TRP A 149 -11.90 -1.59 -8.56
CA TRP A 149 -12.57 -0.33 -8.88
C TRP A 149 -13.72 -0.02 -7.93
N LEU A 150 -14.56 -1.01 -7.63
CA LEU A 150 -15.65 -0.87 -6.66
C LEU A 150 -15.10 -0.52 -5.27
N SER A 151 -14.00 -1.12 -4.85
CA SER A 151 -13.33 -0.81 -3.57
C SER A 151 -12.89 0.65 -3.50
N ILE A 152 -12.31 1.17 -4.58
CA ILE A 152 -11.79 2.54 -4.66
C ILE A 152 -12.95 3.54 -4.69
N ILE A 153 -13.96 3.30 -5.54
CA ILE A 153 -15.15 4.15 -5.65
C ILE A 153 -15.88 4.20 -4.31
N SER A 154 -16.05 3.06 -3.63
CA SER A 154 -16.68 2.99 -2.31
C SER A 154 -15.90 3.80 -1.27
N MET A 155 -14.58 3.62 -1.21
CA MET A 155 -13.71 4.34 -0.28
C MET A 155 -13.77 5.86 -0.50
N PHE A 156 -13.54 6.34 -1.73
CA PHE A 156 -13.58 7.77 -2.01
C PHE A 156 -15.00 8.34 -1.89
N GLY A 157 -16.03 7.57 -2.25
CA GLY A 157 -17.43 7.96 -2.08
C GLY A 157 -17.78 8.19 -0.60
N TYR A 158 -17.31 7.29 0.28
CA TYR A 158 -17.40 7.47 1.72
C TYR A 158 -16.73 8.79 2.16
N PHE A 159 -15.47 9.04 1.80
CA PHE A 159 -14.78 10.28 2.18
C PHE A 159 -15.45 11.55 1.66
N ILE A 160 -15.90 11.55 0.40
CA ILE A 160 -16.61 12.69 -0.20
C ILE A 160 -17.92 12.93 0.55
N SER A 161 -18.71 11.88 0.81
CA SER A 161 -19.96 12.01 1.58
C SER A 161 -19.72 12.52 3.00
N SER A 162 -18.67 12.05 3.69
CA SER A 162 -18.27 12.54 5.02
C SER A 162 -17.85 14.01 5.00
N CYS A 163 -17.13 14.44 3.96
CA CYS A 163 -16.76 15.85 3.79
C CYS A 163 -17.99 16.73 3.56
N ILE A 164 -18.93 16.29 2.70
CA ILE A 164 -20.18 17.00 2.43
C ILE A 164 -21.02 17.11 3.71
N TYR A 165 -21.17 16.00 4.44
CA TYR A 165 -21.90 15.97 5.71
C TYR A 165 -21.30 16.96 6.72
N THR A 166 -19.98 16.91 6.91
CA THR A 166 -19.26 17.83 7.82
C THR A 166 -19.42 19.30 7.36
N TYR A 167 -19.40 19.55 6.06
CA TYR A 167 -19.61 20.90 5.52
C TYR A 167 -20.97 21.48 5.91
N PHE A 168 -22.04 20.70 5.76
CA PHE A 168 -23.40 21.14 6.09
C PHE A 168 -23.65 21.20 7.60
N THR A 169 -23.11 20.27 8.39
CA THR A 169 -23.32 20.26 9.85
C THR A 169 -22.62 21.42 10.56
N PHE A 170 -21.41 21.77 10.14
CA PHE A 170 -20.60 22.78 10.83
C PHE A 170 -20.69 24.18 10.22
N PHE A 171 -21.53 24.41 9.21
CA PHE A 171 -21.69 25.70 8.51
C PHE A 171 -20.33 26.37 8.19
N HIS A 172 -19.56 25.74 7.28
CA HIS A 172 -18.18 26.10 6.92
C HIS A 172 -17.11 25.58 7.91
N PRO A 173 -16.81 24.26 7.89
CA PRO A 173 -15.73 23.71 8.67
C PRO A 173 -14.39 24.36 8.29
N PRO A 174 -13.48 24.56 9.26
CA PRO A 174 -12.14 25.01 8.96
C PRO A 174 -11.47 24.08 7.94
N TRP A 175 -10.69 24.63 7.01
CA TRP A 175 -9.91 23.86 6.03
C TRP A 175 -9.07 22.75 6.67
N GLY A 176 -8.64 22.94 7.92
CA GLY A 176 -7.92 21.95 8.71
C GLY A 176 -8.69 20.63 8.92
N THR A 177 -10.02 20.66 9.00
CA THR A 177 -10.86 19.46 9.17
C THR A 177 -10.90 18.64 7.89
N ILE A 178 -11.05 19.28 6.72
CA ILE A 178 -11.05 18.59 5.42
C ILE A 178 -9.69 17.91 5.19
N PHE A 179 -8.61 18.64 5.47
CA PHE A 179 -7.26 18.09 5.33
C PHE A 179 -7.01 16.91 6.28
N HIS A 180 -7.52 16.98 7.51
CA HIS A 180 -7.46 15.86 8.44
C HIS A 180 -8.19 14.61 7.92
N MET A 181 -9.37 14.77 7.34
CA MET A 181 -10.12 13.68 6.70
C MET A 181 -9.35 13.07 5.52
N MET A 182 -8.67 13.88 4.71
CA MET A 182 -7.82 13.38 3.61
C MET A 182 -6.67 12.51 4.11
N VAL A 183 -6.18 12.74 5.32
CA VAL A 183 -5.08 11.93 5.87
C VAL A 183 -5.57 10.63 6.49
N LEU A 184 -6.73 10.65 7.16
CA LEU A 184 -7.40 9.40 7.53
C LEU A 184 -7.65 8.53 6.30
N ALA A 185 -8.07 9.15 5.18
CA ALA A 185 -8.23 8.46 3.90
C ALA A 185 -6.95 7.83 3.36
N ASN A 186 -5.79 8.45 3.61
CA ASN A 186 -4.51 7.90 3.19
C ASN A 186 -4.17 6.61 3.94
N LEU A 187 -4.38 6.58 5.27
CA LEU A 187 -4.15 5.38 6.08
C LEU A 187 -5.09 4.24 5.69
N ASP A 188 -6.38 4.53 5.48
CA ASP A 188 -7.35 3.54 5.05
C ASP A 188 -7.03 3.00 3.66
N ALA A 189 -6.58 3.86 2.74
CA ALA A 189 -6.18 3.44 1.40
C ALA A 189 -4.96 2.52 1.41
N ASP A 190 -3.98 2.73 2.29
CA ASP A 190 -2.85 1.81 2.42
C ASP A 190 -3.27 0.44 2.95
N ALA A 191 -4.20 0.41 3.92
CA ALA A 191 -4.77 -0.84 4.41
C ALA A 191 -5.54 -1.57 3.30
N VAL A 192 -6.39 -0.86 2.54
CA VAL A 192 -7.09 -1.40 1.36
C VAL A 192 -6.09 -1.91 0.33
N TYR A 193 -5.03 -1.14 0.04
CA TYR A 193 -3.98 -1.53 -0.89
C TYR A 193 -3.32 -2.85 -0.47
N ALA A 194 -2.92 -2.96 0.80
CA ALA A 194 -2.30 -4.17 1.35
C ALA A 194 -3.26 -5.38 1.26
N CYS A 195 -4.51 -5.21 1.67
CA CYS A 195 -5.55 -6.24 1.58
C CYS A 195 -5.78 -6.70 0.13
N ARG A 196 -5.85 -5.78 -0.83
CA ARG A 196 -5.99 -6.14 -2.25
C ARG A 196 -4.77 -6.86 -2.79
N LEU A 197 -3.55 -6.47 -2.40
CA LEU A 197 -2.34 -7.18 -2.83
C LEU A 197 -2.29 -8.61 -2.31
N ILE A 198 -2.63 -8.86 -1.04
CA ILE A 198 -2.61 -10.24 -0.53
C ILE A 198 -3.68 -11.11 -1.20
N LEU A 199 -4.90 -10.58 -1.40
CA LEU A 199 -5.95 -11.29 -2.14
C LEU A 199 -5.52 -11.62 -3.57
N LEU A 200 -4.79 -10.71 -4.22
CA LEU A 200 -4.26 -10.92 -5.57
C LEU A 200 -3.24 -12.07 -5.63
N ILE A 201 -2.35 -12.16 -4.63
CA ILE A 201 -1.37 -13.26 -4.53
C ILE A 201 -2.09 -14.58 -4.22
N SER A 202 -3.08 -14.55 -3.33
CA SER A 202 -3.90 -15.73 -3.01
C SER A 202 -4.63 -16.26 -4.22
N GLU A 203 -5.20 -15.38 -5.06
CA GLU A 203 -5.88 -15.76 -6.29
C GLU A 203 -4.93 -16.42 -7.30
N GLN A 204 -3.69 -15.92 -7.45
CA GLN A 204 -2.66 -16.60 -8.24
C GLN A 204 -2.33 -17.99 -7.68
N PHE A 205 -2.26 -18.12 -6.35
CA PHE A 205 -1.96 -19.40 -5.72
C PHE A 205 -3.09 -20.42 -5.91
N ILE A 206 -4.36 -20.00 -5.85
CA ILE A 206 -5.52 -20.84 -6.13
C ILE A 206 -5.48 -21.36 -7.57
N GLN A 207 -5.29 -20.49 -8.55
CA GLN A 207 -5.19 -20.88 -9.97
C GLN A 207 -4.02 -21.82 -10.24
N TRP A 208 -2.89 -21.60 -9.56
CA TRP A 208 -1.77 -22.51 -9.61
C TRP A 208 -2.15 -23.90 -9.07
N ASN A 209 -2.84 -23.96 -7.93
CA ASN A 209 -3.26 -25.23 -7.33
C ASN A 209 -4.25 -25.99 -8.22
N GLU A 210 -5.23 -25.30 -8.82
CA GLU A 210 -6.19 -25.89 -9.77
C GLU A 210 -5.46 -26.53 -10.97
N ARG A 211 -4.49 -25.84 -11.55
CA ARG A 211 -3.67 -26.35 -12.66
C ARG A 211 -2.77 -27.51 -12.26
N ALA A 212 -2.26 -27.51 -11.02
CA ALA A 212 -1.46 -28.62 -10.49
C ALA A 212 -2.30 -29.90 -10.37
N LEU A 213 -3.56 -29.78 -9.96
CA LEU A 213 -4.50 -30.90 -9.88
C LEU A 213 -4.83 -31.45 -11.27
N LEU A 214 -5.11 -30.59 -12.26
CA LEU A 214 -5.39 -31.01 -13.63
C LEU A 214 -4.20 -31.72 -14.30
N LEU A 215 -2.96 -31.36 -13.94
CA LEU A 215 -1.77 -32.04 -14.46
C LEU A 215 -1.66 -33.48 -13.94
N LYS A 216 -2.04 -33.72 -12.68
CA LYS A 216 -2.04 -35.05 -12.08
C LYS A 216 -2.96 -36.02 -12.84
N GLU A 217 -4.05 -35.51 -13.41
CA GLU A 217 -5.05 -36.32 -14.14
C GLU A 217 -4.64 -36.63 -15.59
N ASN A 218 -3.94 -35.71 -16.26
CA ASN A 218 -3.66 -35.80 -17.70
C ASN A 218 -2.29 -36.42 -18.06
N GLY A 219 -1.52 -36.87 -17.06
CA GLY A 219 -0.19 -37.45 -17.24
C GLY A 219 0.96 -36.43 -17.14
N GLU A 220 2.16 -36.93 -16.88
CA GLU A 220 3.33 -36.10 -16.54
C GLU A 220 4.10 -35.63 -17.78
N ASP A 221 3.91 -34.37 -18.18
CA ASP A 221 4.90 -33.64 -18.99
C ASP A 221 5.94 -33.00 -18.05
N LYS A 222 7.19 -33.51 -18.11
CA LYS A 222 8.31 -33.03 -17.28
C LYS A 222 8.57 -31.53 -17.44
N ASP A 223 8.41 -30.99 -18.65
CA ASP A 223 8.65 -29.57 -18.91
C ASP A 223 7.56 -28.71 -18.28
N TYR A 224 6.31 -29.18 -18.32
CA TYR A 224 5.20 -28.51 -17.65
C TYR A 224 5.32 -28.57 -16.12
N CYS A 225 5.70 -29.73 -15.55
CA CYS A 225 6.01 -29.87 -14.11
C CYS A 225 7.07 -28.88 -13.66
N ARG A 226 8.13 -28.71 -14.45
CA ARG A 226 9.19 -27.74 -14.17
C ARG A 226 8.65 -26.30 -14.16
N LYS A 227 7.88 -25.90 -15.18
CA LYS A 227 7.27 -24.55 -15.26
C LYS A 227 6.29 -24.28 -14.11
N MET A 228 5.53 -25.29 -13.69
CA MET A 228 4.65 -25.22 -12.52
C MET A 228 5.45 -24.93 -11.24
N PHE A 229 6.54 -25.65 -11.01
CA PHE A 229 7.41 -25.44 -9.86
C PHE A 229 8.09 -24.07 -9.88
N GLU A 230 8.59 -23.64 -11.05
CA GLU A 230 9.16 -22.30 -11.24
C GLU A 230 8.14 -21.19 -10.93
N THR A 231 6.90 -21.35 -11.42
CA THR A 231 5.79 -20.40 -11.15
C THR A 231 5.46 -20.32 -9.67
N TYR A 232 5.39 -21.46 -8.97
CA TYR A 232 5.21 -21.49 -7.52
C TYR A 232 6.32 -20.71 -6.80
N GLY A 233 7.57 -20.89 -7.23
CA GLY A 233 8.70 -20.13 -6.74
C GLY A 233 8.56 -18.61 -6.95
N GLN A 234 7.99 -18.16 -8.08
CA GLN A 234 7.72 -16.73 -8.31
C GLN A 234 6.60 -16.21 -7.40
N ILE A 235 5.49 -16.96 -7.22
CA ILE A 235 4.40 -16.60 -6.29
C ILE A 235 4.94 -16.45 -4.86
N LEU A 236 5.78 -17.39 -4.41
CA LEU A 236 6.39 -17.35 -3.08
C LEU A 236 7.32 -16.14 -2.92
N LYS A 237 8.06 -15.75 -3.98
CA LYS A 237 8.86 -14.51 -3.99
C LYS A 237 7.98 -13.28 -3.87
N CYS A 238 6.85 -13.22 -4.58
CA CYS A 238 5.86 -12.14 -4.46
C CYS A 238 5.34 -12.04 -3.02
N TYR A 239 4.93 -13.16 -2.42
CA TYR A 239 4.50 -13.21 -1.03
C TYR A 239 5.59 -12.74 -0.06
N LYS A 240 6.85 -13.14 -0.27
CA LYS A 240 7.98 -12.71 0.56
C LYS A 240 8.24 -11.21 0.44
N ILE A 241 8.15 -10.63 -0.77
CA ILE A 241 8.28 -9.18 -0.97
C ILE A 241 7.13 -8.45 -0.27
N TYR A 242 5.89 -8.93 -0.43
CA TYR A 242 4.71 -8.39 0.24
C TYR A 242 4.88 -8.42 1.76
N ARG A 243 5.18 -9.60 2.34
CA ARG A 243 5.40 -9.78 3.78
C ARG A 243 6.48 -8.85 4.30
N ASN A 244 7.63 -8.77 3.64
CA ASN A 244 8.72 -7.89 4.09
C ASN A 244 8.35 -6.41 4.08
N THR A 245 7.46 -6.01 3.17
CA THR A 245 7.00 -4.62 3.06
C THR A 245 5.93 -4.31 4.10
N MET A 246 4.99 -5.22 4.32
CA MET A 246 3.89 -5.03 5.29
C MET A 246 4.29 -5.29 6.73
N GLN A 247 5.14 -6.28 7.00
CA GLN A 247 5.66 -6.55 8.34
C GLN A 247 6.41 -5.35 8.91
N PHE A 248 7.13 -4.61 8.05
CA PHE A 248 7.77 -3.36 8.45
C PHE A 248 6.75 -2.31 8.91
N MET A 249 5.64 -2.15 8.19
CA MET A 249 4.57 -1.22 8.56
C MET A 249 3.89 -1.64 9.87
N VAL A 250 3.44 -2.90 9.96
CA VAL A 250 2.69 -3.41 11.12
C VAL A 250 3.56 -3.44 12.39
N SER A 251 4.80 -3.93 12.31
CA SER A 251 5.69 -4.01 13.47
C SER A 251 6.00 -2.65 14.07
N ARG A 252 6.08 -1.61 13.23
CA ARG A 252 6.38 -0.24 13.66
C ARG A 252 5.15 0.47 14.23
N ILE A 253 3.96 0.17 13.72
CA ILE A 253 2.70 0.65 14.31
C ILE A 253 2.49 0.00 15.69
N LEU A 254 2.65 -1.33 15.79
CA LEU A 254 2.52 -2.04 17.08
C LEU A 254 3.57 -1.57 18.10
N GLY A 255 4.83 -1.42 17.68
CA GLY A 255 5.89 -0.90 18.55
C GLY A 255 5.57 0.50 19.09
N PHE A 256 4.98 1.35 18.26
CA PHE A 256 4.58 2.69 18.65
C PHE A 256 3.38 2.70 19.61
N LEU A 257 2.37 1.86 19.35
CA LEU A 257 1.23 1.69 20.26
C LEU A 257 1.68 1.18 21.64
N MET A 258 2.65 0.29 21.70
CA MET A 258 3.22 -0.17 22.97
C MET A 258 3.89 0.98 23.75
N ILE A 259 4.66 1.84 23.07
CA ILE A 259 5.29 3.01 23.70
C ILE A 259 4.23 3.96 24.26
N ILE A 260 3.16 4.23 23.51
CA ILE A 260 2.05 5.07 24.00
C ILE A 260 1.36 4.44 25.20
N SER A 261 1.11 3.12 25.18
CA SER A 261 0.44 2.44 26.30
C SER A 261 1.27 2.39 27.59
N CYS A 262 2.58 2.63 27.50
CA CYS A 262 3.47 2.67 28.66
C CYS A 262 3.65 4.08 29.25
N LEU A 263 3.20 5.13 28.55
CA LEU A 263 3.24 6.53 29.00
C LEU A 263 1.96 6.90 29.73
#